data_AF-H0QHQ6-F1
#
_entry.id   AF-H0QHQ6-F1
#
_cell.length_a   1.000
_cell.length_b   1.000
_cell.length_c   1.000
_cell.angle_alpha   90.00
_cell.angle_beta   90.00
_cell.angle_gamma   90.00
#
_symmetry.space_group_name_H-M   'P 1'
#
loop_
_entity.id
_entity.type
_entity.pdbx_description
1 polymer ?
#
loop_
_entity_poly.entity_id
_entity_poly.type
_entity_poly.pdbx_seq_one_letter_code
_entity_poly.pdbx_strand_id
1 'polypeptide(L)'
;MMELLLGRTQHVDELFPGWGVIPFARRTDNDEVACWTGGSVVILDDFDVVRDAGGEAVRRAISEYASMDEWLIAVVRDFIEFD
;
A
#
# COMPACT_ATOMS: atom_id res chain seq x y z
N MET A 1 -5.29 17.96 -0.23
CA MET A 1 -4.45 16.93 -0.90
C MET A 1 -3.26 16.54 -0.04
N MET A 2 -2.38 17.48 0.34
CA MET A 2 -1.21 17.22 1.20
C MET A 2 -1.59 16.68 2.60
N GLU A 3 -2.69 17.18 3.18
CA GLU A 3 -3.22 16.75 4.48
C GLU A 3 -3.72 15.29 4.47
N LEU A 4 -4.27 14.82 3.34
CA LEU A 4 -4.72 13.43 3.14
C LEU A 4 -3.55 12.45 2.97
N LEU A 5 -2.41 12.92 2.46
CA LEU A 5 -1.18 12.13 2.35
C LEU A 5 -0.48 12.00 3.70
N LEU A 6 -0.44 13.10 4.46
CA LEU A 6 0.17 13.12 5.79
C LEU A 6 -0.57 12.19 6.76
N GLY A 7 -1.90 12.28 6.80
CA GLY A 7 -2.73 11.40 7.65
C GLY A 7 -2.56 9.92 7.31
N ARG A 8 -2.41 9.56 6.03
CA ARG A 8 -2.20 8.17 5.62
C ARG A 8 -0.81 7.66 5.94
N THR A 9 0.20 8.51 5.80
CA THR A 9 1.56 8.14 6.19
C THR A 9 1.60 7.80 7.68
N GLN A 10 0.94 8.61 8.51
CA GLN A 10 0.81 8.33 9.94
C GLN A 10 0.05 7.02 10.20
N HIS A 11 -1.08 6.80 9.53
CA HIS A 11 -1.88 5.57 9.67
C HIS A 11 -1.08 4.30 9.32
N VAL A 12 -0.33 4.33 8.21
CA VAL A 12 0.52 3.20 7.79
C VAL A 12 1.64 2.94 8.80
N ASP A 13 2.25 3.99 9.36
CA ASP A 13 3.30 3.84 10.39
C ASP A 13 2.73 3.32 11.72
N GLU A 14 1.50 3.70 12.09
CA GLU A 14 0.80 3.15 13.26
C GLU A 14 0.46 1.67 13.09
N LEU A 15 0.02 1.25 11.90
CA LEU A 15 -0.32 -0.15 11.60
C LEU A 15 0.91 -1.04 11.42
N PHE A 16 1.96 -0.53 10.80
CA PHE A 16 3.17 -1.29 10.48
C PHE A 16 4.45 -0.57 10.96
N PRO A 17 4.63 -0.42 12.29
CA PRO A 17 5.67 0.43 12.85
C PRO A 17 7.06 0.07 12.35
N GLY A 18 7.80 1.05 11.83
CA GLY A 18 9.19 0.89 11.42
C GLY A 18 9.40 0.08 10.13
N TRP A 19 8.36 -0.08 9.29
CA TRP A 19 8.55 -0.64 7.95
C TRP A 19 9.22 0.37 7.01
N GLY A 20 8.97 1.67 7.22
CA GLY A 20 9.63 2.73 6.46
C GLY A 20 9.15 2.87 5.01
N VAL A 21 7.92 2.44 4.74
CA VAL A 21 7.28 2.58 3.42
C VAL A 21 6.50 3.89 3.32
N ILE A 22 6.42 4.46 2.11
CA ILE A 22 5.77 5.76 1.87
C ILE A 22 4.52 5.56 1.01
N PRO A 23 3.30 5.73 1.55
CA PRO A 23 2.08 5.62 0.75
C PRO A 23 2.00 6.76 -0.27
N PHE A 24 1.64 6.44 -1.52
CA PHE A 24 1.58 7.45 -2.59
C PHE A 24 0.33 7.36 -3.48
N ALA A 25 -0.35 6.21 -3.52
CA ALA A 25 -1.62 6.05 -4.20
C ALA A 25 -2.55 5.13 -3.41
N ARG A 26 -3.86 5.34 -3.54
CA ARG A 26 -4.89 4.51 -2.93
C ARG A 26 -5.98 4.25 -3.97
N ARG A 27 -6.47 3.02 -4.00
CA ARG A 27 -7.69 2.66 -4.72
C ARG A 27 -8.91 3.13 -3.94
N THR A 28 -9.92 3.63 -4.64
CA THR A 28 -11.14 4.17 -3.99
C THR A 28 -12.24 3.13 -3.82
N ASP A 29 -12.15 2.04 -4.57
CA ASP A 29 -13.08 0.91 -4.59
C ASP A 29 -12.74 -0.18 -3.55
N ASN A 30 -11.51 -0.14 -3.00
CA ASN A 30 -11.08 -0.99 -1.89
C ASN A 30 -10.16 -0.20 -0.93
N ASP A 31 -9.63 -0.89 0.09
CA ASP A 31 -8.71 -0.32 1.08
C ASP A 31 -7.23 -0.61 0.74
N GLU A 32 -6.93 -0.82 -0.55
CA GLU A 32 -5.57 -1.03 -1.01
C GLU A 32 -4.81 0.29 -1.18
N VAL A 33 -3.59 0.30 -0.64
CA VAL A 33 -2.67 1.43 -0.68
C VAL A 33 -1.35 1.00 -1.30
N ALA A 34 -0.96 1.67 -2.39
CA ALA A 34 0.36 1.52 -2.97
C ALA A 34 1.38 2.35 -2.18
N CYS A 35 2.45 1.68 -1.75
CA CYS A 35 3.52 2.27 -0.95
C CYS A 35 4.88 2.06 -1.61
N TRP A 36 5.76 3.06 -1.53
CA TRP A 36 7.13 3.01 -2.01
C TRP A 36 8.08 2.54 -0.91
N THR A 37 8.91 1.54 -1.19
CA THR A 37 9.89 1.00 -0.23
C THR A 37 11.26 1.67 -0.31
N GLY A 38 11.49 2.52 -1.31
CA GLY A 38 12.82 3.00 -1.68
C GLY A 38 13.40 2.32 -2.93
N GLY A 39 12.85 1.17 -3.33
CA GLY A 39 13.28 0.43 -4.52
C GLY A 39 12.19 -0.37 -5.23
N SER A 40 11.07 -0.66 -4.56
CA SER A 40 9.92 -1.40 -5.08
C SER A 40 8.60 -0.73 -4.66
N VAL A 41 7.50 -1.11 -5.32
CA VAL A 41 6.15 -0.74 -4.89
C VAL A 41 5.50 -1.95 -4.23
N VAL A 42 4.98 -1.77 -3.02
CA VAL A 42 4.19 -2.79 -2.31
C VAL A 42 2.74 -2.31 -2.17
N ILE A 43 1.80 -3.24 -2.32
CA ILE A 43 0.38 -2.99 -2.07
C ILE A 43 0.03 -3.49 -0.68
N LEU A 44 -0.50 -2.60 0.16
CA LEU A 44 -0.94 -2.90 1.52
C LEU A 44 -2.46 -2.83 1.61
N ASP A 45 -3.03 -3.67 2.46
CA ASP A 45 -4.38 -3.45 2.99
C ASP A 45 -4.26 -2.61 4.25
N ASP A 46 -4.76 -1.37 4.23
CA ASP A 46 -4.69 -0.47 5.40
C ASP A 46 -5.89 -0.59 6.35
N PHE A 47 -6.78 -1.57 6.12
CA PHE A 47 -7.97 -1.81 6.94
C PHE A 47 -8.03 -3.24 7.52
N ASP A 48 -7.92 -4.29 6.70
CA ASP A 48 -7.99 -5.70 7.12
C ASP A 48 -6.59 -6.29 7.45
N VAL A 49 -5.94 -5.69 8.45
CA VAL A 49 -4.58 -6.06 8.84
C VAL A 49 -4.52 -7.45 9.44
N VAL A 50 -3.84 -8.36 8.75
CA VAL A 50 -3.52 -9.70 9.25
C VAL A 50 -2.61 -9.61 10.47
N ARG A 51 -2.99 -10.30 11.54
CA ARG A 51 -2.22 -10.35 12.80
C ARG A 51 -1.65 -11.73 13.07
N ASP A 52 -0.48 -11.80 13.70
CA ASP A 52 0.13 -13.06 14.12
C ASP A 52 -0.53 -13.61 15.41
N ALA A 53 -0.01 -14.74 15.91
CA ALA A 53 -0.52 -15.35 17.14
C ALA A 53 -0.33 -14.48 18.40
N GLY A 54 0.58 -13.50 18.36
CA GLY A 54 0.80 -12.51 19.40
C GLY A 54 -0.10 -11.28 19.28
N GLY A 55 -0.88 -11.17 18.19
CA GLY A 55 -1.73 -10.02 17.90
C GLY A 55 -1.01 -8.88 17.19
N GLU A 56 0.26 -9.05 16.82
CA GLU A 56 1.04 -8.04 16.12
C GLU A 56 0.72 -8.03 14.63
N ALA A 57 0.76 -6.84 14.01
CA ALA A 57 0.51 -6.71 12.59
C ALA A 57 1.60 -7.41 11.78
N VAL A 58 1.20 -8.32 10.90
CA VAL A 58 2.13 -9.00 9.99
C VAL A 58 2.41 -8.06 8.82
N ARG A 59 3.68 -7.72 8.62
CA ARG A 59 4.12 -7.01 7.42
C ARG A 59 3.98 -7.91 6.20
N ARG A 60 2.87 -7.75 5.48
CA ARG A 60 2.53 -8.53 4.29
C ARG A 60 2.11 -7.56 3.19
N ALA A 61 2.82 -7.63 2.07
CA ALA A 61 2.34 -7.03 0.83
C ALA A 61 1.33 -7.97 0.17
N ILE A 62 0.18 -7.46 -0.27
CA ILE A 62 -0.77 -8.18 -1.12
C ILE A 62 -0.10 -8.49 -2.46
N SER A 63 0.67 -7.54 -2.97
CA SER A 63 1.44 -7.64 -4.20
C SER A 63 2.68 -6.76 -4.11
N GLU A 64 3.72 -7.11 -4.85
CA GLU A 64 4.95 -6.34 -4.97
C GLU A 64 5.33 -6.21 -6.44
N TYR A 65 5.77 -5.01 -6.82
CA TYR A 65 6.25 -4.66 -8.15
C TYR A 65 7.67 -4.14 -8.03
N ALA A 66 8.56 -4.57 -8.91
CA ALA A 66 9.99 -4.24 -8.84
C ALA A 66 10.28 -2.75 -9.13
N SER A 67 9.30 -2.00 -9.67
CA SER A 67 9.45 -0.58 -9.96
C SER A 67 8.11 0.17 -9.99
N MET A 68 8.17 1.50 -9.95
CA MET A 68 7.02 2.37 -10.19
C MET A 68 6.40 2.15 -11.58
N ASP A 69 7.22 1.95 -12.61
CA ASP A 69 6.74 1.75 -13.97
C ASP A 69 5.95 0.45 -14.11
N GLU A 70 6.45 -0.63 -13.51
CA GLU A 70 5.77 -1.93 -13.49
C GLU A 70 4.41 -1.84 -12.79
N TRP A 71 4.37 -1.19 -11.62
CA TRP A 71 3.12 -0.93 -10.91
C TRP A 71 2.14 -0.09 -11.74
N LEU A 72 2.61 0.99 -12.36
CA LEU A 72 1.75 1.87 -13.17
C LEU A 72 1.16 1.13 -14.37
N ILE A 73 1.95 0.31 -15.05
CA ILE A 73 1.47 -0.53 -16.15
C ILE A 73 0.39 -1.48 -15.66
N ALA A 74 0.59 -2.14 -14.52
CA ALA A 74 -0.38 -3.07 -13.94
C ALA A 74 -1.70 -2.35 -13.61
N VAL A 75 -1.64 -1.22 -12.90
CA VAL A 75 -2.84 -0.45 -12.53
C VAL A 75 -3.60 0.08 -13.75
N VAL A 76 -2.89 0.54 -14.79
CA VAL A 76 -3.53 1.00 -16.02
C VAL A 76 -4.20 -0.17 -16.76
N ARG A 77 -3.59 -1.35 -16.78
CA ARG A 77 -4.20 -2.55 -17.36
C ARG A 77 -5.45 -2.97 -16.60
N ASP A 78 -5.36 -3.06 -15.27
CA ASP A 78 -6.51 -3.38 -14.42
C ASP A 78 -7.65 -2.39 -14.64
N PHE A 79 -7.35 -1.09 -14.78
CA PHE A 79 -8.36 -0.07 -15.07
C PHE A 79 -9.02 -0.24 -16.45
N ILE A 80 -8.24 -0.57 -17.49
CA ILE A 80 -8.76 -0.79 -18.85
C ILE A 80 -9.56 -2.09 -18.94
N GLU A 81 -9.15 -3.13 -18.23
CA GLU A 81 -9.83 -4.44 -18.20
C GLU A 81 -11.09 -4.43 -17.32
N PHE A 82 -11.31 -3.37 -16.52
CA PHE A 82 -12.50 -3.19 -15.69
C PHE A 82 -13.70 -2.55 -16.42
N ASP A 83 -13.58 -2.25 -17.72
CA ASP A 83 -14.69 -1.79 -18.59
C ASP A 83 -15.68 -2.92 -18.96
#